data_AF-A0A1Q7RPT0-F1
#
_entry.id   AF-A0A1Q7RPT0-F1
#
_cell.length_a   1.000
_cell.length_b   1.000
_cell.length_c   1.000
_cell.angle_alpha   90.00
_cell.angle_beta   90.00
_cell.angle_gamma   90.00
#
_symmetry.space_group_name_H-M   'P 1'
#
loop_
_entity.id
_entity.type
_entity.pdbx_description
1 polymer ?
#
loop_
_entity_poly.entity_id
_entity_poly.type
_entity_poly.pdbx_seq_one_letter_code
_entity_poly.pdbx_strand_id
1 'polypeptide(L)'
;MTRSTGAKRAEIWTTLLETAIHAPSPHNVQPWRVRVNSDREADLFIDKERTLPKEDVTGSFIILTMGMFIEALGLLAAHRGMRLEHSLHHDPSRYTPEAIAATRETMLPFARLRLSPDGAAPPAYPGDLFLRRQTSRISLRPDPVPADAAHALARIANEWDQRYEAITDPSRIERILAWNTEALFDDLNAPDYHDEIVSWFRFTDGAARRHKDGLDYRCMNASRLEFFLIARLPWLLQLRLTRPLLWKMYRDQIGRVPTLGLLAGGFWRPEDAFRTGRFLIHFWLETARHRLYIHPYGNLVTNKKANERMLQETGIRDIWLIFKIGRSDEPPRSYRRPVEAILLD
;
A
#
# COMPACT_ATOMS: atom_id res chain seq x y z
N MET A 1 -22.73 -8.29 37.07
CA MET A 1 -21.29 -8.59 36.92
C MET A 1 -20.83 -8.81 35.46
N THR A 2 -21.64 -8.48 34.45
CA THR A 2 -21.36 -8.78 33.02
C THR A 2 -20.72 -7.66 32.20
N ARG A 3 -20.63 -6.42 32.72
CA ARG A 3 -19.98 -5.29 32.00
C ARG A 3 -18.45 -5.27 32.11
N SER A 4 -17.87 -5.90 33.13
CA SER A 4 -16.41 -5.88 33.39
C SER A 4 -15.63 -6.88 32.54
N THR A 5 -16.24 -8.01 32.17
CA THR A 5 -15.60 -9.04 31.33
C THR A 5 -15.67 -8.71 29.84
N GLY A 6 -16.72 -8.04 29.36
CA GLY A 6 -16.79 -7.52 27.98
C GLY A 6 -15.78 -6.40 27.70
N ALA A 7 -15.44 -5.60 28.72
CA ALA A 7 -14.45 -4.52 28.61
C ALA A 7 -12.99 -5.03 28.52
N LYS A 8 -12.66 -6.15 29.19
CA LYS A 8 -11.35 -6.82 29.05
C LYS A 8 -11.23 -7.62 27.74
N ARG A 9 -12.32 -8.30 27.34
CA ARG A 9 -12.78 -8.63 25.96
C ARG A 9 -11.86 -8.20 24.80
N ALA A 10 -11.80 -6.89 24.65
CA ALA A 10 -11.38 -6.22 23.44
C ALA A 10 -10.06 -5.48 23.62
N GLU A 11 -9.49 -5.42 24.83
CA GLU A 11 -8.37 -4.51 25.11
C GLU A 11 -7.13 -4.83 24.28
N ILE A 12 -6.75 -6.11 24.18
CA ILE A 12 -5.59 -6.51 23.37
C ILE A 12 -5.81 -6.26 21.87
N TRP A 13 -6.98 -6.61 21.33
CA TRP A 13 -7.31 -6.39 19.93
C TRP A 13 -7.37 -4.90 19.61
N THR A 14 -8.03 -4.09 20.42
CA THR A 14 -8.08 -2.63 20.28
C THR A 14 -6.66 -2.05 20.27
N THR A 15 -5.81 -2.44 21.24
CA THR A 15 -4.44 -1.92 21.32
C THR A 15 -3.58 -2.32 20.10
N LEU A 16 -3.79 -3.53 19.56
CA LEU A 16 -3.13 -3.95 18.31
C LEU A 16 -3.64 -3.12 17.13
N LEU A 17 -4.95 -2.94 17.02
CA LEU A 17 -5.60 -2.23 15.93
C LEU A 17 -5.24 -0.74 15.91
N GLU A 18 -5.08 -0.09 17.05
CA GLU A 18 -4.64 1.31 17.16
C GLU A 18 -3.36 1.60 16.36
N THR A 19 -2.44 0.63 16.29
CA THR A 19 -1.24 0.73 15.46
C THR A 19 -1.45 0.10 14.08
N ALA A 20 -2.12 -1.05 14.00
CA ALA A 20 -2.29 -1.79 12.75
C ALA A 20 -3.07 -1.00 11.67
N ILE A 21 -3.99 -0.10 12.06
CA ILE A 21 -4.70 0.79 11.11
C ILE A 21 -3.73 1.65 10.27
N HIS A 22 -2.49 1.84 10.71
CA HIS A 22 -1.46 2.53 9.94
C HIS A 22 -0.81 1.66 8.85
N ALA A 23 -1.24 0.42 8.68
CA ALA A 23 -0.83 -0.41 7.55
C ALA A 23 -1.14 0.31 6.22
N PRO A 24 -0.26 0.18 5.21
CA PRO A 24 -0.56 0.64 3.85
C PRO A 24 -1.76 -0.08 3.24
N SER A 25 -2.50 0.64 2.40
CA SER A 25 -3.40 0.05 1.40
C SER A 25 -3.32 0.92 0.13
N PRO A 26 -3.61 0.36 -1.06
CA PRO A 26 -3.84 1.14 -2.27
C PRO A 26 -4.79 2.30 -1.97
N HIS A 27 -4.44 3.50 -2.45
CA HIS A 27 -5.14 4.78 -2.22
C HIS A 27 -5.59 5.07 -0.79
N ASN A 28 -5.00 4.42 0.22
CA ASN A 28 -5.43 4.52 1.62
C ASN A 28 -6.93 4.20 1.82
N VAL A 29 -7.49 3.27 1.03
CA VAL A 29 -8.91 2.85 1.11
C VAL A 29 -9.25 2.11 2.41
N GLN A 30 -8.26 1.45 3.05
CA GLN A 30 -8.38 0.78 4.35
C GLN A 30 -9.57 -0.21 4.39
N PRO A 31 -9.49 -1.31 3.61
CA PRO A 31 -10.63 -2.18 3.35
C PRO A 31 -10.95 -3.16 4.49
N TRP A 32 -10.12 -3.22 5.53
CA TRP A 32 -10.28 -4.18 6.62
C TRP A 32 -11.40 -3.81 7.59
N ARG A 33 -12.16 -4.81 8.00
CA ARG A 33 -13.14 -4.75 9.10
C ARG A 33 -12.93 -5.92 10.04
N VAL A 34 -13.05 -5.71 11.34
CA VAL A 34 -12.68 -6.70 12.36
C VAL A 34 -13.84 -6.93 13.31
N ARG A 35 -14.30 -8.17 13.42
CA ARG A 35 -15.21 -8.60 14.49
C ARG A 35 -14.41 -9.27 15.59
N VAL A 36 -14.44 -8.73 16.79
CA VAL A 36 -13.77 -9.35 17.95
C VAL A 36 -14.71 -10.36 18.58
N ASN A 37 -14.38 -11.64 18.49
CA ASN A 37 -15.20 -12.73 18.99
C ASN A 37 -14.89 -13.04 20.46
N SER A 38 -13.63 -12.86 20.87
CA SER A 38 -13.16 -13.05 22.25
C SER A 38 -11.82 -12.33 22.48
N ASP A 39 -11.27 -12.43 23.70
CA ASP A 39 -9.93 -11.91 24.05
C ASP A 39 -8.82 -12.39 23.12
N ARG A 40 -9.04 -13.51 22.42
CA ARG A 40 -8.01 -14.16 21.60
C ARG A 40 -8.45 -14.50 20.20
N GLU A 41 -9.68 -14.21 19.82
CA GLU A 41 -10.21 -14.56 18.51
C GLU A 41 -10.91 -13.37 17.87
N ALA A 42 -10.64 -13.17 16.60
CA ALA A 42 -11.32 -12.18 15.77
C ALA A 42 -11.53 -12.74 14.36
N ASP A 43 -12.56 -12.27 13.68
CA ASP A 43 -12.73 -12.48 12.24
C ASP A 43 -12.42 -11.18 11.50
N LEU A 44 -11.64 -11.31 10.42
CA LEU A 44 -11.27 -10.24 9.51
C LEU A 44 -12.13 -10.33 8.25
N PHE A 45 -12.64 -9.19 7.81
CA PHE A 45 -13.50 -9.03 6.65
C PHE A 45 -12.93 -7.99 5.68
N ILE A 46 -13.24 -8.16 4.40
CA ILE A 46 -13.09 -7.11 3.38
C ILE A 46 -14.40 -6.32 3.33
N ASP A 47 -14.30 -5.00 3.47
CA ASP A 47 -15.36 -4.04 3.17
C ASP A 47 -15.44 -3.84 1.66
N LYS A 48 -16.48 -4.41 1.03
CA LYS A 48 -16.69 -4.38 -0.43
C LYS A 48 -16.72 -2.94 -0.97
N GLU A 49 -17.23 -1.99 -0.20
CA GLU A 49 -17.34 -0.58 -0.60
C GLU A 49 -15.98 0.13 -0.62
N ARG A 50 -14.94 -0.50 -0.11
CA ARG A 50 -13.56 0.00 -0.03
C ARG A 50 -12.60 -0.79 -0.91
N THR A 51 -13.13 -1.46 -1.93
CA THR A 51 -12.35 -2.10 -2.99
C THR A 51 -12.16 -1.15 -4.17
N LEU A 52 -11.26 -1.52 -5.08
CA LEU A 52 -10.85 -0.72 -6.22
C LEU A 52 -11.01 -1.55 -7.51
N PRO A 53 -12.22 -1.96 -7.91
CA PRO A 53 -12.42 -2.94 -8.98
C PRO A 53 -11.98 -2.45 -10.37
N LYS A 54 -11.86 -1.14 -10.60
CA LYS A 54 -11.35 -0.60 -11.87
C LYS A 54 -9.82 -0.56 -11.92
N GLU A 55 -9.14 -0.41 -10.78
CA GLU A 55 -7.68 -0.48 -10.70
C GLU A 55 -7.17 -1.92 -10.45
N ASP A 56 -7.74 -2.63 -9.47
CA ASP A 56 -7.40 -3.99 -9.09
C ASP A 56 -8.23 -5.00 -9.88
N VAL A 57 -7.97 -5.10 -11.18
CA VAL A 57 -8.72 -5.98 -12.09
C VAL A 57 -8.47 -7.49 -11.88
N THR A 58 -7.61 -7.87 -10.94
CA THR A 58 -7.28 -9.29 -10.66
C THR A 58 -7.69 -9.73 -9.25
N GLY A 59 -7.89 -8.79 -8.32
CA GLY A 59 -8.06 -9.04 -6.90
C GLY A 59 -6.72 -9.17 -6.14
N SER A 60 -5.58 -9.13 -6.85
CA SER A 60 -4.27 -9.30 -6.22
C SER A 60 -3.96 -8.17 -5.25
N PHE A 61 -4.36 -6.92 -5.54
CA PHE A 61 -4.06 -5.80 -4.64
C PHE A 61 -4.89 -5.85 -3.35
N ILE A 62 -6.18 -6.21 -3.42
CA ILE A 62 -7.00 -6.36 -2.22
C ILE A 62 -6.50 -7.52 -1.35
N ILE A 63 -6.16 -8.66 -1.95
CA ILE A 63 -5.63 -9.82 -1.22
C ILE A 63 -4.27 -9.49 -0.58
N LEU A 64 -3.37 -8.84 -1.32
CA LEU A 64 -2.10 -8.33 -0.79
C LEU A 64 -2.32 -7.41 0.40
N THR A 65 -3.31 -6.51 0.31
CA THR A 65 -3.62 -5.56 1.38
C THR A 65 -4.05 -6.29 2.65
N MET A 66 -4.89 -7.32 2.52
CA MET A 66 -5.33 -8.11 3.67
C MET A 66 -4.21 -8.97 4.27
N GLY A 67 -3.35 -9.56 3.43
CA GLY A 67 -2.16 -10.27 3.89
C GLY A 67 -1.18 -9.37 4.65
N MET A 68 -0.97 -8.15 4.15
CA MET A 68 -0.17 -7.13 4.81
C MET A 68 -0.74 -6.74 6.18
N PHE A 69 -2.05 -6.58 6.29
CA PHE A 69 -2.73 -6.23 7.53
C PHE A 69 -2.65 -7.36 8.58
N ILE A 70 -2.81 -8.63 8.16
CA ILE A 70 -2.62 -9.79 9.05
C ILE A 70 -1.18 -9.86 9.55
N GLU A 71 -0.19 -9.70 8.68
CA GLU A 71 1.22 -9.74 9.09
C GLU A 71 1.56 -8.59 10.03
N ALA A 72 1.03 -7.39 9.77
CA ALA A 72 1.15 -6.24 10.67
C ALA A 72 0.62 -6.55 12.08
N LEU A 73 -0.57 -7.16 12.19
CA LEU A 73 -1.12 -7.59 13.47
C LEU A 73 -0.21 -8.61 14.17
N GLY A 74 0.36 -9.56 13.43
CA GLY A 74 1.29 -10.55 13.95
C GLY A 74 2.57 -9.93 14.52
N LEU A 75 3.17 -8.99 13.79
CA LEU A 75 4.36 -8.25 14.24
C LEU A 75 4.06 -7.43 15.50
N LEU A 76 2.90 -6.77 15.57
CA LEU A 76 2.47 -5.99 16.72
C LEU A 76 2.09 -6.86 17.93
N ALA A 77 1.57 -8.07 17.70
CA ALA A 77 1.27 -9.05 18.74
C ALA A 77 2.54 -9.59 19.38
N ALA A 78 3.61 -9.81 18.60
CA ALA A 78 4.90 -10.28 19.10
C ALA A 78 5.48 -9.35 20.18
N HIS A 79 5.31 -8.04 20.06
CA HIS A 79 5.71 -7.06 21.09
C HIS A 79 5.02 -7.24 22.44
N ARG A 80 3.91 -7.99 22.45
CA ARG A 80 3.13 -8.30 23.65
C ARG A 80 3.30 -9.76 24.09
N GLY A 81 4.32 -10.46 23.59
CA GLY A 81 4.56 -11.87 23.90
C GLY A 81 3.44 -12.77 23.39
N MET A 82 2.86 -12.43 22.23
CA MET A 82 1.75 -13.15 21.62
C MET A 82 2.09 -13.50 20.17
N ARG A 83 1.66 -14.67 19.72
CA ARG A 83 1.68 -15.12 18.33
C ARG A 83 0.29 -14.98 17.73
N LEU A 84 0.23 -14.49 16.50
CA LEU A 84 -0.99 -14.47 15.70
C LEU A 84 -0.97 -15.64 14.72
N GLU A 85 -1.95 -16.53 14.86
CA GLU A 85 -2.30 -17.55 13.87
C GLU A 85 -3.49 -17.06 13.04
N HIS A 86 -3.57 -17.49 11.78
CA HIS A 86 -4.70 -17.20 10.92
C HIS A 86 -5.11 -18.41 10.09
N SER A 87 -6.39 -18.47 9.74
CA SER A 87 -6.93 -19.40 8.74
C SER A 87 -7.87 -18.64 7.81
N LEU A 88 -7.65 -18.72 6.50
CA LEU A 88 -8.53 -18.07 5.53
C LEU A 88 -9.91 -18.76 5.53
N HIS A 89 -10.98 -17.97 5.43
CA HIS A 89 -12.35 -18.51 5.31
C HIS A 89 -12.58 -19.14 3.94
N HIS A 90 -11.95 -18.60 2.92
CA HIS A 90 -12.02 -19.06 1.54
C HIS A 90 -10.65 -19.01 0.88
N ASP A 91 -10.51 -19.76 -0.21
CA ASP A 91 -9.35 -19.63 -1.09
C ASP A 91 -9.22 -18.18 -1.62
N PRO A 92 -8.01 -17.59 -1.68
CA PRO A 92 -7.80 -16.24 -2.17
C PRO A 92 -8.43 -15.95 -3.54
N SER A 93 -8.53 -16.95 -4.43
CA SER A 93 -9.17 -16.81 -5.74
C SER A 93 -10.66 -16.43 -5.68
N ARG A 94 -11.29 -16.48 -4.50
CA ARG A 94 -12.68 -16.06 -4.28
C ARG A 94 -12.84 -14.54 -4.15
N TYR A 95 -11.75 -13.77 -4.15
CA TYR A 95 -11.76 -12.31 -4.01
C TYR A 95 -11.36 -11.58 -5.30
N THR A 96 -11.65 -12.15 -6.48
CA THR A 96 -11.57 -11.39 -7.75
C THR A 96 -12.66 -10.31 -7.80
N PRO A 97 -12.48 -9.25 -8.61
CA PRO A 97 -13.49 -8.21 -8.77
C PRO A 97 -14.84 -8.75 -9.21
N GLU A 98 -14.89 -9.75 -10.09
CA GLU A 98 -16.13 -10.37 -10.55
C GLU A 98 -16.84 -11.12 -9.41
N ALA A 99 -16.10 -11.89 -8.62
CA ALA A 99 -16.64 -12.62 -7.47
C ALA A 99 -17.16 -11.65 -6.39
N ILE A 100 -16.39 -10.60 -6.10
CA ILE A 100 -16.78 -9.53 -5.19
C ILE A 100 -18.00 -8.78 -5.73
N ALA A 101 -18.10 -8.52 -7.04
CA ALA A 101 -19.26 -7.86 -7.62
C ALA A 101 -20.53 -8.72 -7.50
N ALA A 102 -20.42 -10.03 -7.71
CA ALA A 102 -21.53 -10.98 -7.74
C ALA A 102 -22.19 -11.23 -6.37
N THR A 103 -21.48 -11.04 -5.26
CA THR A 103 -22.06 -11.20 -3.92
C THR A 103 -22.94 -10.02 -3.52
N ARG A 104 -23.99 -10.29 -2.73
CA ARG A 104 -24.83 -9.27 -2.10
C ARG A 104 -24.29 -8.79 -0.75
N GLU A 105 -23.33 -9.51 -0.19
CA GLU A 105 -22.72 -9.16 1.08
C GLU A 105 -21.79 -7.94 0.93
N THR A 106 -21.83 -7.04 1.91
CA THR A 106 -20.92 -5.88 1.97
C THR A 106 -19.65 -6.17 2.77
N MET A 107 -19.73 -7.10 3.73
CA MET A 107 -18.62 -7.54 4.58
C MET A 107 -18.25 -8.96 4.24
N LEU A 108 -17.19 -9.13 3.45
CA LEU A 108 -16.79 -10.45 2.94
C LEU A 108 -15.85 -11.11 3.95
N PRO A 109 -16.18 -12.28 4.52
CA PRO A 109 -15.28 -12.99 5.42
C PRO A 109 -13.95 -13.25 4.72
N PHE A 110 -12.82 -12.91 5.34
CA PHE A 110 -11.48 -13.11 4.79
C PHE A 110 -10.67 -14.14 5.58
N ALA A 111 -10.49 -13.90 6.88
CA ALA A 111 -9.73 -14.81 7.73
C ALA A 111 -10.27 -14.85 9.17
N ARG A 112 -10.12 -16.00 9.82
CA ARG A 112 -10.17 -16.10 11.28
C ARG A 112 -8.77 -15.89 11.84
N LEU A 113 -8.68 -15.12 12.91
CA LEU A 113 -7.46 -14.74 13.59
C LEU A 113 -7.48 -15.28 15.02
N ARG A 114 -6.38 -15.88 15.46
CA ARG A 114 -6.24 -16.43 16.82
C ARG A 114 -4.93 -15.98 17.44
N LEU A 115 -5.01 -15.40 18.63
CA LEU A 115 -3.85 -15.04 19.44
C LEU A 115 -3.54 -16.17 20.44
N SER A 116 -2.27 -16.53 20.55
CA SER A 116 -1.75 -17.45 21.57
C SER A 116 -0.52 -16.83 22.24
N PRO A 117 -0.22 -17.18 23.51
CA PRO A 117 0.96 -16.66 24.18
C PRO A 117 2.20 -17.25 23.53
N ASP A 118 3.19 -16.41 23.28
CA ASP A 118 4.48 -16.79 22.73
C ASP A 118 5.56 -15.88 23.29
N GLY A 119 6.16 -16.31 24.40
CA GLY A 119 7.22 -15.57 25.09
C GLY A 119 8.63 -15.88 24.57
N ALA A 120 8.78 -16.70 23.53
CA ALA A 120 10.07 -17.32 23.22
C ALA A 120 10.89 -16.56 22.16
N ALA A 121 10.27 -15.73 21.31
CA ALA A 121 10.96 -15.01 20.24
C ALA A 121 10.86 -13.48 20.41
N PRO A 122 11.98 -12.73 20.37
CA PRO A 122 11.93 -11.28 20.34
C PRO A 122 11.26 -10.77 19.05
N PRO A 123 10.54 -9.64 19.08
CA PRO A 123 9.95 -9.04 17.88
C PRO A 123 11.00 -8.74 16.81
N ALA A 124 10.69 -9.04 15.55
CA ALA A 124 11.62 -8.86 14.43
C ALA A 124 11.98 -7.39 14.17
N TYR A 125 11.13 -6.44 14.56
CA TYR A 125 11.32 -4.99 14.42
C TYR A 125 11.01 -4.29 15.73
N PRO A 126 11.55 -3.08 15.98
CA PRO A 126 11.05 -2.20 17.04
C PRO A 126 9.61 -1.76 16.79
N GLY A 127 8.80 -1.63 17.84
CA GLY A 127 7.36 -1.34 17.70
C GLY A 127 7.06 0.06 17.17
N ASP A 128 7.93 1.04 17.44
CA ASP A 128 7.82 2.42 16.93
C ASP A 128 8.00 2.50 15.40
N LEU A 129 8.67 1.50 14.82
CA LEU A 129 9.02 1.49 13.41
C LEU A 129 7.79 1.47 12.51
N PHE A 130 6.71 0.82 12.97
CA PHE A 130 5.44 0.76 12.25
C PHE A 130 4.84 2.15 12.02
N LEU A 131 4.95 3.03 13.01
CA LEU A 131 4.47 4.42 12.93
C LEU A 131 5.48 5.34 12.23
N ARG A 132 6.76 4.98 12.18
CA ARG A 132 7.77 5.73 11.41
C ARG A 132 7.69 5.45 9.91
N ARG A 133 7.26 4.24 9.53
CA ARG A 133 7.07 3.83 8.13
C ARG A 133 5.99 4.68 7.46
N GLN A 134 6.35 5.34 6.37
CA GLN A 134 5.44 6.16 5.58
C GLN A 134 5.74 6.06 4.07
N THR A 135 4.78 6.48 3.25
CA THR A 135 4.98 6.72 1.82
C THR A 135 5.46 8.16 1.64
N SER A 136 6.56 8.38 0.91
CA SER A 136 7.10 9.73 0.67
C SER A 136 7.01 10.12 -0.79
N ARG A 137 6.08 11.03 -1.12
CA ARG A 137 5.93 11.57 -2.49
C ARG A 137 6.81 12.78 -2.76
N ILE A 138 7.39 13.37 -1.72
CA ILE A 138 8.26 14.54 -1.82
C ILE A 138 9.62 14.21 -2.46
N SER A 139 10.41 15.23 -2.79
CA SER A 139 11.74 15.04 -3.37
C SER A 139 12.64 14.25 -2.43
N LEU A 140 13.41 13.30 -2.98
CA LEU A 140 14.43 12.58 -2.22
C LEU A 140 15.74 13.38 -2.18
N ARG A 141 16.58 13.07 -1.19
CA ARG A 141 17.97 13.52 -1.09
C ARG A 141 18.80 12.90 -2.23
N PRO A 142 19.94 13.50 -2.62
CA PRO A 142 20.73 13.02 -3.76
C PRO A 142 21.45 11.70 -3.50
N ASP A 143 21.65 11.32 -2.23
CA ASP A 143 22.39 10.11 -1.89
C ASP A 143 21.59 8.86 -2.30
N PRO A 144 22.21 7.90 -3.02
CA PRO A 144 21.57 6.64 -3.34
C PRO A 144 21.32 5.81 -2.06
N VAL A 145 20.57 4.72 -2.21
CA VAL A 145 20.36 3.76 -1.13
C VAL A 145 21.72 3.21 -0.65
N PRO A 146 22.03 3.29 0.65
CA PRO A 146 23.26 2.70 1.21
C PRO A 146 23.39 1.21 0.90
N ALA A 147 24.62 0.73 0.71
CA ALA A 147 24.87 -0.66 0.33
C ALA A 147 24.39 -1.68 1.37
N ASP A 148 24.53 -1.38 2.66
CA ASP A 148 24.00 -2.20 3.76
C ASP A 148 22.47 -2.30 3.72
N ALA A 149 21.78 -1.19 3.46
CA ALA A 149 20.34 -1.17 3.26
C ALA A 149 19.93 -1.98 2.01
N ALA A 150 20.63 -1.81 0.89
CA ALA A 150 20.36 -2.55 -0.34
C ALA A 150 20.53 -4.07 -0.15
N HIS A 151 21.59 -4.50 0.54
CA HIS A 151 21.82 -5.91 0.86
C HIS A 151 20.75 -6.46 1.82
N ALA A 152 20.35 -5.69 2.84
CA ALA A 152 19.29 -6.12 3.76
C ALA A 152 17.94 -6.29 3.04
N LEU A 153 17.59 -5.36 2.15
CA LEU A 153 16.36 -5.42 1.34
C LEU A 153 16.39 -6.59 0.36
N ALA A 154 17.53 -6.83 -0.30
CA ALA A 154 17.71 -7.98 -1.20
C ALA A 154 17.59 -9.32 -0.46
N ARG A 155 18.18 -9.43 0.74
CA ARG A 155 18.08 -10.62 1.58
C ARG A 155 16.63 -10.91 1.96
N ILE A 156 15.88 -9.90 2.43
CA ILE A 156 14.47 -10.09 2.78
C ILE A 156 13.64 -10.47 1.55
N ALA A 157 13.89 -9.86 0.39
CA ALA A 157 13.22 -10.28 -0.84
C ALA A 157 13.46 -11.76 -1.14
N ASN A 158 14.73 -12.19 -1.13
CA ASN A 158 15.10 -13.58 -1.41
C ASN A 158 14.49 -14.59 -0.41
N GLU A 159 14.45 -14.26 0.89
CA GLU A 159 13.82 -15.10 1.92
C GLU A 159 12.32 -15.35 1.69
N TRP A 160 11.67 -14.47 0.92
CA TRP A 160 10.25 -14.55 0.59
C TRP A 160 10.00 -14.99 -0.85
N ASP A 161 11.00 -15.55 -1.54
CA ASP A 161 10.96 -15.93 -2.96
C ASP A 161 10.62 -14.75 -3.89
N GLN A 162 11.05 -13.55 -3.52
CA GLN A 162 10.91 -12.32 -4.30
C GLN A 162 12.29 -11.82 -4.74
N ARG A 163 12.33 -11.10 -5.86
CA ARG A 163 13.54 -10.44 -6.37
C ARG A 163 13.42 -8.95 -6.09
N TYR A 164 14.45 -8.38 -5.46
CA TYR A 164 14.64 -6.93 -5.35
C TYR A 164 15.81 -6.49 -6.22
N GLU A 165 15.62 -5.43 -7.01
CA GLU A 165 16.74 -4.73 -7.64
C GLU A 165 16.67 -3.22 -7.45
N ALA A 166 17.85 -2.61 -7.43
CA ALA A 166 18.03 -1.17 -7.40
C ALA A 166 18.58 -0.68 -8.74
N ILE A 167 17.96 0.36 -9.27
CA ILE A 167 18.42 1.08 -10.46
C ILE A 167 18.92 2.44 -10.01
N THR A 168 20.20 2.71 -10.24
CA THR A 168 20.88 3.97 -9.90
C THR A 168 21.42 4.73 -11.11
N ASP A 169 21.35 4.14 -12.32
CA ASP A 169 21.74 4.84 -13.55
C ASP A 169 20.77 6.01 -13.83
N PRO A 170 21.25 7.27 -13.86
CA PRO A 170 20.35 8.43 -14.02
C PRO A 170 19.59 8.42 -15.33
N SER A 171 20.22 7.98 -16.43
CA SER A 171 19.58 7.95 -17.75
C SER A 171 18.40 6.98 -17.77
N ARG A 172 18.57 5.81 -17.13
CA ARG A 172 17.55 4.77 -16.99
C ARG A 172 16.44 5.21 -16.07
N ILE A 173 16.76 5.85 -14.95
CA ILE A 173 15.77 6.42 -14.04
C ILE A 173 14.87 7.42 -14.79
N GLU A 174 15.44 8.37 -15.53
CA GLU A 174 14.64 9.35 -16.27
C GLU A 174 13.75 8.72 -17.35
N ARG A 175 14.24 7.69 -18.06
CA ARG A 175 13.40 6.92 -19.00
C ARG A 175 12.21 6.24 -18.30
N ILE A 176 12.44 5.59 -17.16
CA ILE A 176 11.38 4.91 -16.41
C ILE A 176 10.36 5.94 -15.85
N LEU A 177 10.84 7.08 -15.34
CA LEU A 177 9.95 8.16 -14.88
C LEU A 177 9.11 8.76 -16.01
N ALA A 178 9.67 8.84 -17.22
CA ALA A 178 8.93 9.24 -18.41
C ALA A 178 7.80 8.24 -18.73
N TRP A 179 8.08 6.94 -18.69
CA TRP A 179 7.04 5.92 -18.90
C TRP A 179 5.97 5.93 -17.81
N ASN A 180 6.35 6.16 -16.55
CA ASN A 180 5.39 6.34 -15.46
C ASN A 180 4.48 7.54 -15.71
N THR A 181 5.04 8.65 -16.18
CA THR A 181 4.29 9.87 -16.50
C THR A 181 3.32 9.64 -17.65
N GLU A 182 3.77 8.97 -18.71
CA GLU A 182 2.92 8.60 -19.85
C GLU A 182 1.78 7.68 -19.42
N ALA A 183 2.08 6.63 -18.65
CA ALA A 183 1.08 5.70 -18.13
C ALA A 183 0.04 6.41 -17.25
N LEU A 184 0.47 7.26 -16.32
CA LEU A 184 -0.44 8.04 -15.50
C LEU A 184 -1.36 8.94 -16.33
N PHE A 185 -0.82 9.61 -17.36
CA PHE A 185 -1.59 10.50 -18.21
C PHE A 185 -2.62 9.73 -19.04
N ASP A 186 -2.26 8.53 -19.52
CA ASP A 186 -3.17 7.62 -20.22
C ASP A 186 -4.27 7.10 -19.27
N ASP A 187 -3.88 6.59 -18.08
CA ASP A 187 -4.80 5.97 -17.12
C ASP A 187 -5.80 6.99 -16.54
N LEU A 188 -5.35 8.22 -16.21
CA LEU A 188 -6.26 9.30 -15.76
C LEU A 188 -7.26 9.75 -16.84
N ASN A 189 -7.06 9.37 -18.10
CA ASN A 189 -7.99 9.65 -19.19
C ASN A 189 -8.87 8.43 -19.56
N ALA A 190 -8.75 7.32 -18.83
CA ALA A 190 -9.70 6.22 -18.91
C ALA A 190 -10.87 6.48 -17.92
N PRO A 191 -12.12 6.72 -18.38
CA PRO A 191 -13.20 7.24 -17.53
C PRO A 191 -13.48 6.40 -16.27
N ASP A 192 -13.64 5.09 -16.42
CA ASP A 192 -13.94 4.20 -15.29
C ASP A 192 -12.83 4.19 -14.22
N TYR A 193 -11.57 4.17 -14.64
CA TYR A 193 -10.42 4.22 -13.73
C TYR A 193 -10.32 5.59 -13.06
N HIS A 194 -10.43 6.66 -13.85
CA HIS A 194 -10.41 8.02 -13.36
C HIS A 194 -11.47 8.27 -12.28
N ASP A 195 -12.72 7.91 -12.55
CA ASP A 195 -13.83 8.20 -11.66
C ASP A 195 -13.71 7.45 -10.32
N GLU A 196 -13.24 6.20 -10.36
CA GLU A 196 -12.92 5.43 -9.15
C GLU A 196 -11.83 6.12 -8.32
N ILE A 197 -10.71 6.48 -8.94
CA ILE A 197 -9.55 7.05 -8.24
C ILE A 197 -9.87 8.46 -7.70
N VAL A 198 -10.58 9.29 -8.46
CA VAL A 198 -10.98 10.64 -8.04
C VAL A 198 -11.98 10.58 -6.88
N SER A 199 -12.81 9.54 -6.78
CA SER A 199 -13.68 9.34 -5.61
C SER A 199 -12.88 9.19 -4.30
N TRP A 200 -11.61 8.76 -4.38
CA TRP A 200 -10.68 8.63 -3.26
C TRP A 200 -9.81 9.87 -3.04
N PHE A 201 -9.92 10.92 -3.85
CA PHE A 201 -9.15 12.14 -3.64
C PHE A 201 -9.74 13.00 -2.51
N ARG A 202 -8.87 13.59 -1.70
CA ARG A 202 -9.23 14.52 -0.63
C ARG A 202 -8.54 15.86 -0.91
N PHE A 203 -9.27 16.78 -1.53
CA PHE A 203 -8.75 18.08 -2.00
C PHE A 203 -8.58 19.15 -0.90
N THR A 204 -9.14 18.91 0.28
CA THR A 204 -9.15 19.89 1.38
C THR A 204 -8.85 19.21 2.71
N ASP A 205 -8.33 19.99 3.66
CA ASP A 205 -8.06 19.51 5.03
C ASP A 205 -9.33 19.01 5.72
N GLY A 206 -10.47 19.69 5.48
CA GLY A 206 -11.76 19.28 6.02
C GLY A 206 -12.20 17.93 5.48
N ALA A 207 -12.07 17.70 4.16
CA ALA A 207 -12.39 16.41 3.56
C ALA A 207 -11.44 15.31 4.07
N ALA A 208 -10.14 15.59 4.16
CA ALA A 208 -9.16 14.63 4.67
C ALA A 208 -9.42 14.25 6.14
N ARG A 209 -9.70 15.24 7.01
CA ARG A 209 -10.03 15.02 8.44
C ARG A 209 -11.33 14.27 8.65
N ARG A 210 -12.34 14.52 7.80
CA ARG A 210 -13.67 13.91 7.91
C ARG A 210 -13.66 12.44 7.53
N HIS A 211 -13.13 12.11 6.35
CA HIS A 211 -13.19 10.72 5.86
C HIS A 211 -12.05 9.84 6.39
N LYS A 212 -10.89 10.46 6.69
CA LYS A 212 -9.70 9.79 7.22
C LYS A 212 -9.21 8.60 6.37
N ASP A 213 -9.42 8.71 5.06
CA ASP A 213 -9.04 7.75 4.04
C ASP A 213 -8.69 8.48 2.74
N GLY A 214 -8.35 7.72 1.70
CA GLY A 214 -8.10 8.29 0.38
C GLY A 214 -6.76 9.00 0.26
N LEU A 215 -6.53 9.56 -0.92
CA LEU A 215 -5.36 10.36 -1.26
C LEU A 215 -5.54 11.81 -0.81
N ASP A 216 -4.95 12.12 0.34
CA ASP A 216 -4.84 13.47 0.88
C ASP A 216 -3.88 14.32 0.03
N TYR A 217 -4.35 15.47 -0.48
CA TYR A 217 -3.54 16.37 -1.30
C TYR A 217 -2.22 16.74 -0.63
N ARG A 218 -2.18 16.86 0.71
CA ARG A 218 -0.96 17.17 1.48
C ARG A 218 0.11 16.10 1.26
N CYS A 219 -0.31 14.86 1.04
CA CYS A 219 0.56 13.69 0.81
C CYS A 219 0.95 13.50 -0.66
N MET A 220 0.49 14.35 -1.58
CA MET A 220 0.71 14.20 -3.03
C MET A 220 1.90 14.99 -3.57
N ASN A 221 2.57 15.79 -2.73
CA ASN A 221 3.61 16.75 -3.16
C ASN A 221 3.13 17.71 -4.27
N ALA A 222 1.83 18.04 -4.30
CA ALA A 222 1.22 18.99 -5.21
C ALA A 222 0.47 20.06 -4.43
N SER A 223 0.28 21.24 -5.03
CA SER A 223 -0.65 22.22 -4.48
C SER A 223 -2.09 21.72 -4.60
N ARG A 224 -2.98 22.28 -3.76
CA ARG A 224 -4.41 21.97 -3.79
C ARG A 224 -5.03 22.19 -5.16
N LEU A 225 -4.63 23.28 -5.82
CA LEU A 225 -5.17 23.67 -7.12
C LEU A 225 -4.71 22.71 -8.21
N GLU A 226 -3.42 22.38 -8.26
CA GLU A 226 -2.88 21.40 -9.23
C GLU A 226 -3.57 20.04 -9.07
N PHE A 227 -3.67 19.56 -7.83
CA PHE A 227 -4.31 18.28 -7.55
C PHE A 227 -5.80 18.27 -7.96
N PHE A 228 -6.51 19.38 -7.71
CA PHE A 228 -7.90 19.54 -8.15
C PHE A 228 -8.04 19.61 -9.67
N LEU A 229 -7.19 20.38 -10.37
CA LEU A 229 -7.26 20.54 -11.81
C LEU A 229 -6.97 19.23 -12.55
N ILE A 230 -5.94 18.48 -12.12
CA ILE A 230 -5.62 17.16 -12.69
C ILE A 230 -6.81 16.21 -12.57
N ALA A 231 -7.52 16.25 -11.43
CA ALA A 231 -8.67 15.39 -11.17
C ALA A 231 -9.97 15.80 -11.88
N ARG A 232 -10.08 17.04 -12.36
CA ARG A 232 -11.32 17.55 -13.00
C ARG A 232 -11.18 17.80 -14.48
N LEU A 233 -9.94 17.98 -14.95
CA LEU A 233 -9.62 18.27 -16.33
C LEU A 233 -8.50 17.33 -16.83
N PRO A 234 -8.63 15.99 -16.67
CA PRO A 234 -7.59 15.05 -17.08
C PRO A 234 -7.30 15.11 -18.58
N TRP A 235 -8.27 15.52 -19.40
CA TRP A 235 -8.13 15.71 -20.85
C TRP A 235 -7.06 16.73 -21.22
N LEU A 236 -6.73 17.70 -20.34
CA LEU A 236 -5.62 18.64 -20.55
C LEU A 236 -4.26 17.93 -20.62
N LEU A 237 -4.14 16.74 -20.03
CA LEU A 237 -2.92 15.92 -20.08
C LEU A 237 -2.68 15.31 -21.47
N GLN A 238 -3.72 15.26 -22.32
CA GLN A 238 -3.67 14.66 -23.65
C GLN A 238 -3.62 15.70 -24.78
N LEU A 239 -3.96 16.97 -24.51
CA LEU A 239 -3.87 18.03 -25.51
C LEU A 239 -2.41 18.35 -25.89
N ARG A 240 -2.16 18.46 -27.20
CA ARG A 240 -0.83 18.77 -27.76
C ARG A 240 -0.19 20.04 -27.18
N LEU A 241 -0.98 21.07 -26.88
CA LEU A 241 -0.48 22.38 -26.43
C LEU A 241 -0.15 22.43 -24.94
N THR A 242 -0.95 21.79 -24.08
CA THR A 242 -0.76 21.84 -22.62
C THR A 242 0.09 20.68 -22.09
N ARG A 243 0.14 19.55 -22.80
CA ARG A 243 0.85 18.35 -22.38
C ARG A 243 2.33 18.59 -22.03
N PRO A 244 3.15 19.32 -22.81
CA PRO A 244 4.57 19.53 -22.46
C PRO A 244 4.76 20.28 -21.14
N LEU A 245 3.90 21.27 -20.87
CA LEU A 245 3.93 22.03 -19.63
C LEU A 245 3.54 21.15 -18.43
N LEU A 246 2.41 20.45 -18.54
CA LEU A 246 1.92 19.55 -17.48
C LEU A 246 2.87 18.39 -17.22
N TRP A 247 3.52 17.88 -18.26
CA TRP A 247 4.59 16.89 -18.15
C TRP A 247 5.76 17.43 -17.32
N LYS A 248 6.24 18.63 -17.64
CA LYS A 248 7.31 19.28 -16.88
C LYS A 248 6.90 19.50 -15.43
N MET A 249 5.70 20.01 -15.18
CA MET A 249 5.18 20.21 -13.82
C MET A 249 5.13 18.90 -13.03
N TYR A 250 4.61 17.82 -13.62
CA TYR A 250 4.56 16.51 -12.98
C TYR A 250 5.96 15.92 -12.73
N ARG A 251 6.90 16.09 -13.67
CA ARG A 251 8.29 15.68 -13.45
C ARG A 251 8.92 16.47 -12.30
N ASP A 252 8.73 17.78 -12.25
CA ASP A 252 9.24 18.64 -11.18
C ASP A 252 8.59 18.23 -9.82
N GLN A 253 7.31 17.86 -9.82
CA GLN A 253 6.56 17.32 -8.67
C GLN A 253 7.14 15.99 -8.15
N ILE A 254 7.59 15.08 -9.02
CA ILE A 254 8.24 13.82 -8.59
C ILE A 254 9.51 14.11 -7.76
N GLY A 255 10.17 15.25 -8.05
CA GLY A 255 11.41 15.67 -7.41
C GLY A 255 12.60 14.81 -7.82
N ARG A 256 13.68 14.88 -7.04
CA ARG A 256 14.89 14.08 -7.28
C ARG A 256 14.64 12.62 -6.89
N VAL A 257 15.16 11.71 -7.71
CA VAL A 257 15.07 10.25 -7.53
C VAL A 257 16.46 9.64 -7.78
N PRO A 258 17.26 9.39 -6.72
CA PRO A 258 18.60 8.80 -6.89
C PRO A 258 18.56 7.29 -7.10
N THR A 259 17.45 6.62 -6.73
CA THR A 259 17.31 5.18 -6.81
C THR A 259 15.85 4.80 -7.07
N LEU A 260 15.64 3.95 -8.06
CA LEU A 260 14.39 3.20 -8.22
C LEU A 260 14.60 1.79 -7.70
N GLY A 261 13.65 1.30 -6.91
CA GLY A 261 13.55 -0.11 -6.54
C GLY A 261 12.51 -0.82 -7.39
N LEU A 262 12.75 -2.08 -7.71
CA LEU A 262 11.75 -2.98 -8.29
C LEU A 262 11.64 -4.25 -7.46
N LEU A 263 10.41 -4.78 -7.37
CA LEU A 263 10.10 -6.08 -6.80
C LEU A 263 9.40 -6.94 -7.85
N ALA A 264 9.89 -8.17 -7.99
CA ALA A 264 9.38 -9.15 -8.93
C ALA A 264 9.26 -10.53 -8.30
N GLY A 265 8.27 -11.31 -8.74
CA GLY A 265 7.97 -12.63 -8.20
C GLY A 265 6.48 -12.95 -8.26
N GLY A 266 6.05 -13.97 -7.52
CA GLY A 266 4.64 -14.33 -7.42
C GLY A 266 3.84 -13.16 -6.83
N PHE A 267 2.81 -12.69 -7.54
CA PHE A 267 1.88 -11.66 -7.07
C PHE A 267 0.55 -11.71 -7.82
N TRP A 268 0.60 -11.88 -9.15
CA TRP A 268 -0.60 -11.82 -10.00
C TRP A 268 -1.52 -13.04 -9.85
N ARG A 269 -1.10 -14.07 -9.10
CA ARG A 269 -1.96 -15.16 -8.66
C ARG A 269 -2.51 -14.84 -7.27
N PRO A 270 -3.81 -15.05 -7.01
CA PRO A 270 -4.42 -14.75 -5.72
C PRO A 270 -3.67 -15.33 -4.50
N GLU A 271 -3.18 -16.56 -4.60
CA GLU A 271 -2.46 -17.24 -3.51
C GLU A 271 -1.11 -16.59 -3.22
N ASP A 272 -0.40 -16.19 -4.28
CA ASP A 272 0.88 -15.49 -4.18
C ASP A 272 0.67 -14.07 -3.64
N ALA A 273 -0.39 -13.38 -4.04
CA ALA A 273 -0.71 -12.03 -3.59
C ALA A 273 -0.79 -11.93 -2.06
N PHE A 274 -1.40 -12.92 -1.42
CA PHE A 274 -1.51 -12.98 0.05
C PHE A 274 -0.13 -13.04 0.70
N ARG A 275 0.73 -13.98 0.26
CA ARG A 275 2.10 -14.13 0.75
C ARG A 275 2.92 -12.87 0.48
N THR A 276 2.75 -12.26 -0.69
CA THR A 276 3.45 -11.04 -1.10
C THR A 276 3.05 -9.82 -0.28
N GLY A 277 1.81 -9.74 0.20
CA GLY A 277 1.41 -8.71 1.16
C GLY A 277 2.09 -8.83 2.50
N ARG A 278 2.23 -10.06 3.00
CA ARG A 278 2.98 -10.34 4.23
C ARG A 278 4.46 -9.96 4.05
N PHE A 279 5.08 -10.34 2.93
CA PHE A 279 6.42 -9.89 2.56
C PHE A 279 6.54 -8.35 2.54
N LEU A 280 5.60 -7.66 1.90
CA LEU A 280 5.74 -6.22 1.66
C LEU A 280 5.77 -5.40 2.95
N ILE A 281 5.08 -5.81 4.02
CA ILE A 281 5.21 -5.09 5.30
C ILE A 281 6.60 -5.25 5.91
N HIS A 282 7.21 -6.44 5.83
CA HIS A 282 8.59 -6.66 6.27
C HIS A 282 9.57 -5.80 5.49
N PHE A 283 9.43 -5.79 4.16
CA PHE A 283 10.27 -4.97 3.28
C PHE A 283 10.16 -3.48 3.61
N TRP A 284 8.93 -2.98 3.83
CA TRP A 284 8.69 -1.56 4.10
C TRP A 284 9.17 -1.15 5.50
N LEU A 285 9.01 -2.03 6.50
CA LEU A 285 9.58 -1.82 7.84
C LEU A 285 11.11 -1.84 7.80
N GLU A 286 11.74 -2.75 7.05
CA GLU A 286 13.19 -2.74 6.84
C GLU A 286 13.64 -1.41 6.21
N THR A 287 12.91 -0.93 5.21
CA THR A 287 13.18 0.36 4.58
C THR A 287 13.13 1.49 5.62
N ALA A 288 12.12 1.50 6.49
CA ALA A 288 12.02 2.47 7.57
C ALA A 288 13.15 2.33 8.61
N ARG A 289 13.66 1.12 8.87
CA ARG A 289 14.78 0.87 9.80
C ARG A 289 16.03 1.61 9.33
N HIS A 290 16.27 1.59 8.03
CA HIS A 290 17.36 2.31 7.36
C HIS A 290 17.09 3.81 7.14
N ARG A 291 15.98 4.33 7.70
CA ARG A 291 15.53 5.72 7.54
C ARG A 291 15.31 6.11 6.06
N LEU A 292 14.83 5.15 5.28
CA LEU A 292 14.46 5.33 3.89
C LEU A 292 12.93 5.36 3.78
N TYR A 293 12.43 6.06 2.76
CA TYR A 293 11.03 6.07 2.37
C TYR A 293 10.90 5.51 0.95
N ILE A 294 9.71 4.96 0.65
CA ILE A 294 9.35 4.55 -0.70
C ILE A 294 8.13 5.32 -1.20
N HIS A 295 8.01 5.43 -2.52
CA HIS A 295 6.78 5.82 -3.20
C HIS A 295 6.48 4.84 -4.35
N PRO A 296 5.46 3.99 -4.18
CA PRO A 296 4.99 3.08 -5.20
C PRO A 296 4.52 3.77 -6.48
N TYR A 297 4.86 3.18 -7.62
CA TYR A 297 4.43 3.54 -8.96
C TYR A 297 3.62 2.39 -9.57
N GLY A 298 2.35 2.28 -9.19
CA GLY A 298 1.46 1.21 -9.65
C GLY A 298 1.26 1.20 -11.17
N ASN A 299 1.14 2.38 -11.79
CA ASN A 299 0.90 2.51 -13.23
C ASN A 299 1.98 1.85 -14.09
N LEU A 300 3.23 1.77 -13.62
CA LEU A 300 4.32 1.10 -14.36
C LEU A 300 4.12 -0.42 -14.51
N VAL A 301 3.31 -1.03 -13.64
CA VAL A 301 3.04 -2.47 -13.69
C VAL A 301 1.62 -2.80 -14.15
N THR A 302 0.64 -1.93 -13.90
CA THR A 302 -0.75 -2.14 -14.30
C THR A 302 -1.04 -1.67 -15.74
N ASN A 303 -0.37 -0.63 -16.22
CA ASN A 303 -0.52 -0.19 -17.61
C ASN A 303 0.29 -1.10 -18.54
N LYS A 304 -0.39 -1.73 -19.51
CA LYS A 304 0.21 -2.72 -20.43
C LYS A 304 1.44 -2.18 -21.17
N LYS A 305 1.36 -0.96 -21.72
CA LYS A 305 2.46 -0.36 -22.49
C LYS A 305 3.67 -0.10 -21.59
N ALA A 306 3.44 0.39 -20.37
CA ALA A 306 4.52 0.64 -19.42
C ALA A 306 5.16 -0.66 -18.93
N ASN A 307 4.35 -1.67 -18.63
CA ASN A 307 4.81 -2.99 -18.22
C ASN A 307 5.68 -3.66 -19.30
N GLU A 308 5.27 -3.61 -20.57
CA GLU A 308 6.05 -4.11 -21.71
C GLU A 308 7.41 -3.39 -21.85
N ARG A 309 7.42 -2.06 -21.71
CA ARG A 309 8.67 -1.28 -21.73
C ARG A 309 9.59 -1.62 -20.55
N MET A 310 9.02 -1.84 -19.36
CA MET A 310 9.79 -2.29 -18.19
C MET A 310 10.41 -3.67 -18.43
N LEU A 311 9.68 -4.61 -19.04
CA LEU A 311 10.21 -5.92 -19.41
C LEU A 311 11.36 -5.79 -20.41
N GLN A 312 11.23 -4.95 -21.44
CA GLN A 312 12.29 -4.71 -22.43
C GLN A 312 13.54 -4.06 -21.81
N GLU A 313 13.36 -3.09 -20.92
CA GLU A 313 14.46 -2.35 -20.28
C GLU A 313 15.18 -3.17 -19.20
N THR A 314 14.49 -4.08 -18.52
CA THR A 314 15.06 -4.84 -17.39
C THR A 314 15.37 -6.30 -17.71
N GLY A 315 14.67 -6.89 -18.66
CA GLY A 315 14.67 -8.34 -18.88
C GLY A 315 13.99 -9.13 -17.75
N ILE A 316 13.36 -8.45 -16.78
CA ILE A 316 12.74 -9.06 -15.60
C ILE A 316 11.25 -9.24 -15.85
N ARG A 317 10.79 -10.47 -15.70
CA ARG A 317 9.36 -10.83 -15.75
C ARG A 317 8.73 -10.67 -14.38
N ASP A 318 7.40 -10.60 -14.36
CA ASP A 318 6.60 -10.63 -13.12
C ASP A 318 6.95 -9.51 -12.13
N ILE A 319 7.37 -8.34 -12.64
CA ILE A 319 7.49 -7.12 -11.83
C ILE A 319 6.08 -6.72 -11.39
N TRP A 320 5.89 -6.59 -10.09
CA TRP A 320 4.60 -6.22 -9.50
C TRP A 320 4.66 -4.94 -8.65
N LEU A 321 5.86 -4.44 -8.34
CA LEU A 321 6.01 -3.11 -7.72
C LEU A 321 7.28 -2.44 -8.20
N ILE A 322 7.14 -1.21 -8.69
CA ILE A 322 8.26 -0.29 -8.91
C ILE A 322 8.04 0.91 -8.01
N PHE A 323 9.11 1.47 -7.44
CA PHE A 323 9.01 2.58 -6.51
C PHE A 323 10.28 3.41 -6.51
N LYS A 324 10.17 4.72 -6.25
CA LYS A 324 11.35 5.46 -5.81
C LYS A 324 11.67 5.11 -4.35
N ILE A 325 12.95 5.02 -4.02
CA ILE A 325 13.44 4.74 -2.66
C ILE A 325 14.60 5.68 -2.32
N GLY A 326 14.61 6.21 -1.11
CA GLY A 326 15.70 7.08 -0.65
C GLY A 326 15.35 7.82 0.64
N ARG A 327 16.22 8.74 1.05
CA ARG A 327 15.97 9.63 2.19
C ARG A 327 15.19 10.85 1.73
N SER A 328 14.30 11.35 2.56
CA SER A 328 13.66 12.67 2.40
C SER A 328 13.51 13.31 3.77
N ASP A 329 13.03 14.56 3.81
CA ASP A 329 12.45 15.09 5.04
C ASP A 329 11.22 14.26 5.44
N GLU A 330 10.73 14.41 6.68
CA GLU A 330 9.58 13.63 7.13
C GLU A 330 8.37 13.95 6.25
N PRO A 331 7.80 12.96 5.54
CA PRO A 331 6.65 13.20 4.70
C PRO A 331 5.41 13.51 5.56
N PRO A 332 4.44 14.25 5.01
CA PRO A 332 3.18 14.49 5.70
C PRO A 332 2.42 13.18 5.92
N ARG A 333 1.84 13.04 7.12
CA ARG A 333 1.05 11.87 7.49
C ARG A 333 -0.36 11.95 6.94
N SER A 334 -0.78 10.88 6.25
CA SER A 334 -2.17 10.66 5.88
C SER A 334 -2.99 10.26 7.10
N TYR A 335 -4.25 10.69 7.14
CA TYR A 335 -5.18 10.23 8.18
C TYR A 335 -5.50 8.75 8.00
N ARG A 336 -5.93 8.13 9.11
CA ARG A 336 -6.45 6.76 9.17
C ARG A 336 -7.80 6.76 9.87
N ARG A 337 -8.69 5.87 9.43
CA ARG A 337 -9.95 5.60 10.10
C ARG A 337 -9.65 5.14 11.53
N PRO A 338 -10.38 5.66 12.53
CA PRO A 338 -10.14 5.27 13.90
C PRO A 338 -10.62 3.81 14.11
N VAL A 339 -10.16 3.16 15.18
CA VAL A 339 -10.41 1.73 15.42
C VAL A 339 -11.92 1.44 15.47
N GLU A 340 -12.71 2.33 16.06
CA GLU A 340 -14.17 2.18 16.18
C GLU A 340 -14.84 2.12 14.80
N ALA A 341 -14.27 2.77 13.79
CA ALA A 341 -14.83 2.75 12.44
C ALA A 341 -14.56 1.44 11.70
N ILE A 342 -13.60 0.63 12.14
CA ILE A 342 -13.26 -0.64 11.50
C ILE A 342 -13.79 -1.86 12.28
N LEU A 343 -14.19 -1.67 13.54
CA LEU A 343 -14.82 -2.73 14.31
C LEU A 343 -16.21 -3.06 13.75
N LEU A 344 -16.57 -4.33 13.87
CA LEU A 344 -17.89 -4.88 13.63
C LEU A 344 -18.46 -5.38 14.95
N ASP A 345 -19.77 -5.23 15.11
CA ASP A 345 -20.51 -5.79 16.23
C ASP A 345 -20.52 -7.33 16.22
#